data_AF-A0A9N9JZM5-F1
#
_entry.id   AF-A0A9N9JZM5-F1
#
_cell.length_a   1.000
_cell.length_b   1.000
_cell.length_c   1.000
_cell.angle_alpha   90.00
_cell.angle_beta   90.00
_cell.angle_gamma   90.00
#
_symmetry.space_group_name_H-M   'P 1'
#
loop_
_entity.id
_entity.type
_entity.pdbx_description
1 polymer ?
#
loop_
_entity_poly.entity_id
_entity_poly.type
_entity_poly.pdbx_seq_one_letter_code
_entity_poly.pdbx_strand_id
1 'polypeptide(L)'
;AINSLTADDFIIGGKNVICEIDKSKFKKYEDFWIVGGIEHTEKKKCFFVLTDNREAATLRNIIKQHVRERSIIYTDKWHGYSHLDSLNMKHRRVNHFKNRIERETGVHTNNIEGLWNR
;
A
#
# COMPACT_ATOMS: atom_id res chain seq x y z
N ALA A 1 -21.79 -3.54 18.60
CA ALA A 1 -21.89 -3.93 17.18
C ALA A 1 -21.41 -2.74 16.34
N ILE A 2 -20.57 -2.97 15.33
CA ILE A 2 -20.20 -1.91 14.38
C ILE A 2 -21.40 -1.73 13.45
N ASN A 3 -22.11 -0.62 13.58
CA ASN A 3 -23.26 -0.30 12.76
C ASN A 3 -22.77 0.32 11.45
N SER A 4 -22.64 -0.53 10.43
CA SER A 4 -22.22 -0.22 9.06
C SER A 4 -20.77 0.24 8.88
N LEU A 5 -20.12 -0.33 7.87
CA LEU A 5 -18.87 0.20 7.31
C LEU A 5 -19.23 1.22 6.24
N THR A 6 -18.53 2.33 6.23
CA THR A 6 -18.62 3.38 5.22
C THR A 6 -17.48 3.26 4.22
N ALA A 7 -17.59 3.91 3.06
CA ALA A 7 -16.48 3.96 2.10
C ALA A 7 -15.19 4.53 2.73
N ASP A 8 -15.33 5.46 3.68
CA ASP A 8 -14.23 6.10 4.39
C ASP A 8 -13.47 5.16 5.35
N ASP A 9 -14.05 4.01 5.69
CA ASP A 9 -13.38 3.02 6.54
C ASP A 9 -12.29 2.25 5.77
N PHE A 10 -12.38 2.22 4.44
CA PHE A 10 -11.42 1.58 3.54
C PHE A 10 -10.51 2.58 2.81
N ILE A 11 -10.56 3.85 3.22
CA ILE A 11 -9.64 4.90 2.77
C ILE A 11 -8.60 5.12 3.86
N ILE A 12 -7.33 5.01 3.48
CA ILE A 12 -6.18 5.17 4.38
C ILE A 12 -5.45 6.48 4.11
N GLY A 13 -4.62 6.89 5.07
CA GLY A 13 -3.68 7.98 4.88
C GLY A 13 -4.25 9.38 5.10
N GLY A 14 -3.52 10.36 4.59
CA GLY A 14 -3.75 11.79 4.79
C GLY A 14 -2.43 12.53 4.96
N LYS A 15 -2.52 13.84 5.18
CA LYS A 15 -1.33 14.70 5.34
C LYS A 15 -0.37 14.12 6.39
N ASN A 16 0.86 13.84 5.97
CA ASN A 16 1.94 13.28 6.80
C ASN A 16 1.69 11.85 7.34
N VAL A 17 0.64 11.17 6.91
CA VAL A 17 0.41 9.77 7.28
C VAL A 17 1.19 8.87 6.33
N ILE A 18 1.92 7.92 6.90
CA ILE A 18 2.64 6.90 6.14
C ILE A 18 1.68 5.75 5.81
N CYS A 19 1.68 5.31 4.56
CA CYS A 19 0.95 4.16 4.07
C CYS A 19 1.91 3.19 3.42
N GLU A 20 2.00 1.96 3.93
CA GLU A 20 2.66 0.86 3.25
C GLU A 20 1.69 0.26 2.23
N ILE A 21 2.15 0.03 1.01
CA ILE A 21 1.35 -0.54 -0.09
C ILE A 21 2.16 -1.65 -0.73
N ASP A 22 1.52 -2.80 -0.90
CA ASP A 22 2.11 -3.95 -1.55
C ASP A 22 1.04 -4.78 -2.29
N LYS A 23 1.50 -5.73 -3.11
CA LYS A 23 0.68 -6.68 -3.84
C LYS A 23 1.13 -8.10 -3.54
N SER A 24 0.17 -9.00 -3.41
CA SER A 24 0.44 -10.43 -3.23
C SER A 24 -0.38 -11.26 -4.22
N LYS A 25 0.16 -12.39 -4.66
CA LYS A 25 -0.56 -13.30 -5.56
C LYS A 25 -1.64 -14.03 -4.74
N PHE A 26 -2.87 -14.08 -5.24
CA PHE A 26 -3.94 -14.76 -4.53
C PHE A 26 -3.83 -16.28 -4.71
N LYS A 27 -3.44 -17.00 -3.66
CA LYS A 27 -3.13 -18.44 -3.75
C LYS A 27 -4.30 -19.31 -4.23
N LYS A 28 -5.55 -18.90 -3.96
CA LYS A 28 -6.75 -19.67 -4.32
C LYS A 28 -7.23 -19.42 -5.76
N TYR A 29 -6.94 -18.25 -6.33
CA TYR A 29 -7.28 -17.93 -7.72
C TYR A 29 -6.03 -17.39 -8.40
N GLU A 30 -5.31 -18.26 -9.10
CA GLU A 30 -3.96 -17.97 -9.58
C GLU A 30 -3.86 -16.81 -10.58
N ASP A 31 -4.95 -16.47 -11.25
CA ASP A 31 -5.03 -15.35 -12.18
C ASP A 31 -5.18 -14.00 -11.46
N PHE A 32 -5.45 -14.01 -10.16
CA PHE A 32 -5.72 -12.82 -9.38
C PHE A 32 -4.57 -12.44 -8.44
N TRP A 33 -4.51 -11.15 -8.21
CA TRP A 33 -3.65 -10.45 -7.27
C TRP A 33 -4.50 -9.72 -6.25
N ILE A 34 -3.97 -9.58 -5.04
CA ILE A 34 -4.48 -8.63 -4.06
C ILE A 34 -3.51 -7.48 -4.00
N VAL A 35 -4.02 -6.26 -4.19
CA VAL A 35 -3.31 -5.03 -3.83
C VAL A 35 -3.84 -4.61 -2.47
N GLY A 36 -2.97 -4.37 -1.50
CA GLY A 36 -3.39 -3.88 -0.20
C GLY A 36 -2.50 -2.78 0.32
N GLY A 37 -3.04 -2.05 1.28
CA GLY A 37 -2.30 -1.03 2.00
C GLY A 37 -2.73 -0.92 3.44
N ILE A 38 -1.82 -0.40 4.26
CA ILE A 38 -2.02 -0.17 5.69
C ILE A 38 -1.40 1.16 6.11
N GLU A 39 -2.10 1.93 6.94
CA GLU A 39 -1.56 3.17 7.50
C GLU A 39 -0.76 2.97 8.80
N HIS A 40 0.25 3.81 9.00
CA HIS A 40 1.07 3.86 10.20
C HIS A 40 0.42 4.77 11.24
N THR A 41 -0.75 4.36 11.70
CA THR A 41 -1.47 4.99 12.80
C THR A 41 -1.85 3.93 13.83
N GLU A 42 -2.36 4.34 14.99
CA GLU A 42 -2.94 3.42 15.97
C GLU A 42 -4.20 2.71 15.44
N LYS A 43 -4.94 3.35 14.52
CA LYS A 43 -6.16 2.79 13.93
C LYS A 43 -5.87 1.64 12.97
N LYS A 44 -4.66 1.60 12.38
CA LYS A 44 -4.22 0.56 11.44
C LYS A 44 -5.25 0.29 10.34
N LYS A 45 -5.89 1.34 9.81
CA LYS A 45 -6.82 1.19 8.69
C LYS A 45 -6.11 0.52 7.53
N CYS A 46 -6.82 -0.36 6.84
CA CYS A 46 -6.30 -1.09 5.71
C CYS A 46 -7.35 -1.22 4.61
N PHE A 47 -6.87 -1.48 3.40
CA PHE A 47 -7.71 -1.87 2.27
C PHE A 47 -7.09 -3.07 1.56
N PHE A 48 -7.93 -3.86 0.90
CA PHE A 48 -7.52 -4.95 0.02
C PHE A 48 -8.42 -4.94 -1.20
N VAL A 49 -7.82 -4.92 -2.39
CA VAL A 49 -8.51 -4.94 -3.67
C VAL A 49 -8.02 -6.13 -4.48
N LEU A 50 -8.95 -7.00 -4.86
CA LEU A 50 -8.69 -8.09 -5.79
C LEU A 50 -8.64 -7.53 -7.22
N THR A 51 -7.63 -7.90 -7.99
CA THR A 51 -7.46 -7.50 -9.39
C THR A 51 -6.80 -8.63 -10.17
N ASP A 52 -7.23 -8.86 -11.41
CA ASP A 52 -6.54 -9.74 -12.36
C ASP A 52 -5.40 -9.00 -13.09
N ASN A 53 -5.40 -7.67 -13.05
CA ASN A 53 -4.42 -6.81 -13.69
C ASN A 53 -3.51 -6.11 -12.67
N ARG A 54 -2.19 -6.28 -12.83
CA ARG A 54 -1.16 -5.63 -11.99
C ARG A 54 -0.41 -4.50 -12.70
N GLU A 55 -0.83 -4.08 -13.87
CA GLU A 55 -0.21 -2.98 -14.61
C GLU A 55 -0.13 -1.70 -13.77
N ALA A 56 0.88 -0.88 -14.04
CA ALA A 56 1.14 0.36 -13.31
C ALA A 56 -0.10 1.29 -13.27
N ALA A 57 -0.85 1.36 -14.37
CA ALA A 57 -2.08 2.15 -14.45
C ALA A 57 -3.15 1.65 -13.47
N THR A 58 -3.35 0.33 -13.39
CA THR A 58 -4.31 -0.31 -12.47
C THR A 58 -3.92 -0.06 -11.03
N LEU A 59 -2.66 -0.27 -10.67
CA LEU A 59 -2.16 0.02 -9.32
C LEU A 59 -2.35 1.50 -8.96
N ARG A 60 -1.99 2.41 -9.87
CA ARG A 60 -2.11 3.85 -9.67
C ARG A 60 -3.56 4.26 -9.42
N ASN A 61 -4.50 3.66 -10.14
CA ASN A 61 -5.94 3.90 -9.96
C ASN A 61 -6.42 3.40 -8.60
N ILE A 62 -6.03 2.17 -8.21
CA ILE A 62 -6.36 1.61 -6.89
C ILE A 62 -5.83 2.52 -5.78
N ILE A 63 -4.55 2.91 -5.87
CA ILE A 63 -3.91 3.80 -4.87
C ILE A 63 -4.65 5.14 -4.79
N LYS A 64 -5.00 5.74 -5.94
CA LYS A 64 -5.74 7.01 -5.98
C LYS A 64 -7.12 6.92 -5.31
N GLN A 65 -7.79 5.77 -5.41
CA GLN A 65 -9.12 5.56 -4.81
C GLN A 65 -9.05 5.30 -3.31
N HIS A 66 -8.00 4.63 -2.84
CA HIS A 66 -7.92 4.13 -1.46
C HIS A 66 -6.94 4.87 -0.56
N VAL A 67 -6.11 5.76 -1.11
CA VAL A 67 -5.11 6.54 -0.35
C VAL A 67 -5.39 8.03 -0.52
N ARG A 68 -5.54 8.74 0.60
CA ARG A 68 -5.75 10.19 0.57
C ARG A 68 -4.52 10.91 0.03
N GLU A 69 -4.74 12.01 -0.69
CA GLU A 69 -3.66 12.89 -1.13
C GLU A 69 -2.81 13.40 0.04
N ARG A 70 -1.56 13.79 -0.25
CA ARG A 70 -0.55 14.27 0.71
C ARG A 70 -0.08 13.20 1.71
N SER A 71 -0.43 11.93 1.47
CA SER A 71 0.15 10.78 2.17
C SER A 71 1.61 10.56 1.76
N ILE A 72 2.32 9.83 2.61
CA ILE A 72 3.66 9.31 2.35
C ILE A 72 3.52 7.83 2.02
N ILE A 73 3.79 7.41 0.79
CA ILE A 73 3.63 6.03 0.35
C ILE A 73 4.96 5.30 0.44
N TYR A 74 4.97 4.13 1.08
CA TYR A 74 6.07 3.17 1.09
C TYR A 74 5.69 1.94 0.26
N THR A 75 6.48 1.59 -0.75
CA THR A 75 6.32 0.37 -1.54
C THR A 75 7.67 -0.33 -1.71
N ASP A 76 7.66 -1.57 -2.19
CA ASP A 76 8.84 -2.20 -2.78
C ASP A 76 9.37 -1.41 -4.01
N LYS A 77 10.50 -1.88 -4.56
CA LYS A 77 11.11 -1.31 -5.77
C LYS A 77 10.52 -1.81 -7.08
N TRP A 78 9.33 -2.40 -7.07
CA TRP A 78 8.73 -2.90 -8.29
C TRP A 78 8.37 -1.76 -9.26
N HIS A 79 8.69 -1.95 -10.55
CA HIS A 79 8.51 -0.91 -11.57
C HIS A 79 7.06 -0.44 -11.71
N GLY A 80 6.07 -1.29 -11.40
CA GLY A 80 4.65 -0.93 -11.44
C GLY A 80 4.27 0.23 -10.50
N TYR A 81 5.05 0.48 -9.44
CA TYR A 81 4.86 1.63 -8.54
C TYR A 81 5.61 2.88 -8.98
N SER A 82 6.21 2.90 -10.17
CA SER A 82 6.84 4.11 -10.68
C SER A 82 5.80 5.20 -10.92
N HIS A 83 6.16 6.46 -10.69
CA HIS A 83 5.33 7.66 -10.93
C HIS A 83 4.17 7.89 -9.95
N LEU A 84 4.19 7.30 -8.75
CA LEU A 84 3.22 7.64 -7.70
C LEU A 84 3.34 9.09 -7.22
N ASP A 85 4.51 9.72 -7.36
CA ASP A 85 4.70 11.15 -7.04
C ASP A 85 3.77 12.09 -7.85
N SER A 86 3.26 11.62 -9.00
CA SER A 86 2.28 12.36 -9.82
C SER A 86 0.88 12.47 -9.17
N LEU A 87 0.63 11.78 -8.06
CA LEU A 87 -0.65 11.74 -7.36
C LEU A 87 -0.74 12.72 -6.17
N ASN A 88 0.11 13.76 -6.12
CA ASN A 88 0.20 14.65 -4.95
C ASN A 88 0.53 13.87 -3.65
N MET A 89 1.35 12.82 -3.79
CA MET A 89 1.78 11.91 -2.73
C MET A 89 3.30 11.88 -2.70
N LYS A 90 3.89 11.62 -1.52
CA LYS A 90 5.34 11.51 -1.39
C LYS A 90 5.73 10.03 -1.43
N HIS A 91 6.39 9.58 -2.50
CA HIS A 91 6.75 8.16 -2.65
C HIS A 91 8.15 7.87 -2.09
N ARG A 92 8.26 6.85 -1.23
CA ARG A 92 9.53 6.25 -0.82
C ARG A 92 9.51 4.77 -1.19
N ARG A 93 10.65 4.27 -1.64
CA ARG A 93 10.81 2.88 -2.12
C ARG A 93 11.75 2.11 -1.22
N VAL A 94 11.30 0.94 -0.81
CA VAL A 94 12.04 -0.03 -0.02
C VAL A 94 12.92 -0.87 -0.95
N ASN A 95 14.18 -0.99 -0.61
CA ASN A 95 15.21 -1.74 -1.29
C ASN A 95 15.61 -2.95 -0.46
N HIS A 96 14.90 -4.05 -0.63
CA HIS A 96 15.16 -5.33 0.06
C HIS A 96 16.58 -5.89 -0.14
N PHE A 97 17.36 -5.39 -1.11
CA PHE A 97 18.77 -5.77 -1.27
C PHE A 97 19.72 -5.06 -0.30
N LYS A 98 19.30 -3.93 0.30
CA LYS A 98 20.15 -3.08 1.16
C LYS A 98 19.56 -2.95 2.58
N ASN A 99 19.13 -4.07 3.16
CA ASN A 99 18.46 -4.19 4.47
C ASN A 99 19.06 -3.37 5.62
N ARG A 100 20.36 -3.00 5.56
CA ARG A 100 21.02 -2.21 6.61
C ARG A 100 20.69 -0.72 6.57
N ILE A 101 20.58 -0.11 5.38
CA ILE A 101 20.35 1.34 5.22
C ILE A 101 18.90 1.69 5.61
N GLU A 102 17.98 0.76 5.43
CA GLU A 102 16.54 1.03 5.64
C GLU A 102 16.16 1.09 7.11
N ARG A 103 16.86 0.32 7.96
CA ARG A 103 16.75 0.43 9.41
C ARG A 103 17.11 1.84 9.92
N GLU A 104 18.06 2.51 9.27
CA GLU A 104 18.48 3.88 9.64
C GLU A 104 17.49 4.94 9.12
N THR A 105 16.89 4.73 7.95
CA THR A 105 15.89 5.67 7.38
C THR A 105 14.46 5.48 7.90
N GLY A 106 14.16 4.33 8.52
CA GLY A 106 12.83 3.98 9.00
C GLY A 106 11.80 3.70 7.89
N VAL A 107 12.24 3.48 6.65
CA VAL A 107 11.37 3.14 5.51
C VAL A 107 11.32 1.63 5.36
N HIS A 108 10.13 1.03 5.48
CA HIS A 108 9.92 -0.42 5.34
C HIS A 108 8.49 -0.73 4.90
N THR A 109 8.25 -1.98 4.49
CA THR A 109 6.93 -2.55 4.14
C THR A 109 6.53 -3.71 5.07
N ASN A 110 7.13 -3.77 6.27
CA ASN A 110 6.98 -4.91 7.18
C ASN A 110 5.54 -5.10 7.69
N ASN A 111 4.74 -4.03 7.85
CA ASN A 111 3.38 -4.17 8.34
C ASN A 111 2.50 -4.83 7.27
N ILE A 112 2.59 -4.38 6.01
CA ILE A 112 1.80 -4.98 4.92
C ILE A 112 2.29 -6.40 4.59
N GLU A 113 3.60 -6.65 4.62
CA GLU A 113 4.16 -8.00 4.50
C GLU A 113 3.69 -8.93 5.63
N GLY A 114 3.59 -8.40 6.85
CA GLY A 114 3.06 -9.13 8.00
C GLY A 114 1.58 -9.51 7.83
N LEU A 115 0.78 -8.69 7.13
CA LEU A 115 -0.62 -9.00 6.82
C LEU A 115 -0.75 -10.16 5.82
N TRP A 116 0.20 -10.32 4.90
CA TRP A 116 0.21 -11.44 3.95
C TRP A 116 0.54 -12.80 4.58
N ASN A 117 1.20 -12.79 5.73
CA ASN A 117 1.68 -13.99 6.41
C ASN A 117 0.76 -14.46 7.56
N ARG A 118 -0.41 -13.85 7.71
CA ARG A 118 -1.46 -14.29 8.63
C ARG A 118 -2.47 -15.17 7.91
#